data_AF-A0A969F0B8-F1
#
_entry.id   AF-A0A969F0B8-F1
#
_cell.length_a   1.000
_cell.length_b   1.000
_cell.length_c   1.000
_cell.angle_alpha   90.00
_cell.angle_beta   90.00
_cell.angle_gamma   90.00
#
_symmetry.space_group_name_H-M   'P 1'
#
loop_
_entity.id
_entity.type
_entity.pdbx_description
1 polymer ?
#
loop_
_entity_poly.entity_id
_entity_poly.type
_entity_poly.pdbx_seq_one_letter_code
_entity_poly.pdbx_strand_id
1 'polypeptide(L)'
;MGYHDAEATLRAVRVAFEIVGVVLARVAGEMPRSEHVRSLIEQTRIVMSVRQPDYITRSLLRVARQRGIPVQPAAPGSRVWLYGQGSSAFHCWEAASHGDSMTGARLAQDKFLSNQLVKRLGLPGVTHSIAQNLAAGRAIARQFGFPLVVKPIDRGRGRGVTAHITDDDEFAAAFAKAIEFSPRGVIVERHVYGDDHRLAVFGGKFKWAVRRSPPRIVGDAKHTVAELIEAESASRSEADVRKKYVARLVIDEDMRRVLAKQNLALTDRPAAGREIHLRTIANTATGGLVTDCSFTIHPDNRALAETIARGFHMDALGIDFMTRDITRSWRESGCAVLEVNRTPGFSSDGRAELILAERFPDGADGRIPSVVIVGGSETLVARVVRLFTDAGLRVGETDDAATRLAGIERCARRETLSERVTALLLDPACDALIINAAATEIERAGLPLDRCDVAVVLGADTLATAVASVIADAATTVLSELSRVDETLTRLIAQRRGPR
;
A
#
# COMPACT_ATOMS: atom_id res chain seq x y z
N MET A 1 -12.77 -0.98 -11.99
CA MET A 1 -11.44 -0.48 -11.58
C MET A 1 -10.93 0.39 -12.72
N GLY A 2 -10.81 1.71 -12.55
CA GLY A 2 -10.36 2.59 -13.63
C GLY A 2 -10.82 4.05 -13.54
N TYR A 3 -11.96 4.33 -12.90
CA TYR A 3 -12.58 5.67 -12.88
C TYR A 3 -11.70 6.84 -12.41
N HIS A 4 -10.56 6.57 -11.76
CA HIS A 4 -9.63 7.60 -11.31
C HIS A 4 -8.67 8.10 -12.39
N ASP A 5 -8.52 7.38 -13.51
CA ASP A 5 -7.68 7.80 -14.63
C ASP A 5 -8.43 7.50 -15.95
N ALA A 6 -8.94 8.58 -16.56
CA ALA A 6 -9.74 8.52 -17.77
C ALA A 6 -8.94 7.97 -18.96
N GLU A 7 -7.66 8.32 -19.08
CA GLU A 7 -6.79 7.88 -20.18
C GLU A 7 -6.46 6.39 -20.04
N ALA A 8 -6.14 5.94 -18.82
CA ALA A 8 -5.94 4.53 -18.53
C ALA A 8 -7.20 3.71 -18.83
N THR A 9 -8.36 4.22 -18.41
CA THR A 9 -9.66 3.58 -18.67
C THR A 9 -9.96 3.49 -20.16
N LEU A 10 -9.83 4.60 -20.88
CA LEU A 10 -10.07 4.65 -22.33
C LEU A 10 -9.14 3.70 -23.08
N ARG A 11 -7.87 3.63 -22.70
CA ARG A 11 -6.91 2.70 -23.29
C ARG A 11 -7.30 1.25 -23.03
N ALA A 12 -7.69 0.90 -21.81
CA ALA A 12 -8.13 -0.45 -21.48
C ALA A 12 -9.39 -0.86 -22.26
N VAL A 13 -10.36 0.06 -22.38
CA VAL A 13 -11.59 -0.15 -23.18
C VAL A 13 -11.27 -0.33 -24.65
N ARG A 14 -10.41 0.51 -25.24
CA ARG A 14 -9.98 0.39 -26.64
C ARG A 14 -9.34 -0.98 -26.92
N VAL A 15 -8.42 -1.42 -26.06
CA VAL A 15 -7.79 -2.74 -26.22
C VAL A 15 -8.79 -3.87 -26.04
N ALA A 16 -9.78 -3.73 -25.16
CA ALA A 16 -10.84 -4.73 -25.03
C ALA A 16 -11.66 -4.88 -26.33
N PHE A 17 -12.00 -3.77 -27.00
CA PHE A 17 -12.68 -3.81 -28.29
C PHE A 17 -11.82 -4.47 -29.39
N GLU A 18 -10.52 -4.18 -29.45
CA GLU A 18 -9.59 -4.84 -30.38
C GLU A 18 -9.52 -6.36 -30.14
N ILE A 19 -9.49 -6.79 -28.88
CA ILE A 19 -9.51 -8.22 -28.53
C ILE A 19 -10.81 -8.87 -29.01
N VAL A 20 -11.96 -8.24 -28.74
CA VAL A 20 -13.27 -8.75 -29.18
C VAL A 20 -13.33 -8.86 -30.70
N GLY A 21 -12.85 -7.85 -31.43
CA GLY A 21 -12.79 -7.88 -32.89
C GLY A 21 -11.99 -9.08 -33.42
N VAL A 22 -10.84 -9.36 -32.80
CA VAL A 22 -10.01 -10.52 -33.17
C VAL A 22 -10.68 -11.87 -32.85
N VAL A 23 -11.40 -11.96 -31.73
CA VAL A 23 -12.18 -13.17 -31.39
C VAL A 23 -13.30 -13.39 -32.41
N LEU A 24 -14.03 -12.34 -32.80
CA LEU A 24 -15.10 -12.42 -33.78
C LEU A 24 -14.58 -12.81 -35.17
N ALA A 25 -13.48 -12.21 -35.63
CA ALA A 25 -12.84 -12.57 -36.90
C ALA A 25 -12.43 -14.06 -36.90
N ARG A 26 -11.89 -14.57 -35.79
CA ARG A 26 -11.54 -15.98 -35.65
C ARG A 26 -12.76 -16.90 -35.71
N VAL A 27 -13.87 -16.53 -35.08
CA VAL A 27 -15.14 -17.28 -35.15
C VAL A 27 -15.71 -17.27 -36.58
N ALA A 28 -15.53 -16.17 -37.32
CA ALA A 28 -15.93 -16.04 -38.72
C ALA A 28 -15.01 -16.78 -39.72
N GLY A 29 -13.96 -17.47 -39.25
CA GLY A 29 -13.03 -18.22 -40.10
C GLY A 29 -11.89 -17.39 -40.71
N GLU A 30 -11.74 -16.11 -40.31
CA GLU A 30 -10.66 -15.25 -40.76
C GLU A 30 -9.35 -15.52 -40.00
N MET A 31 -8.21 -15.16 -40.61
CA MET A 31 -6.89 -15.21 -39.98
C MET A 31 -6.69 -13.99 -39.05
N PRO A 32 -6.66 -14.17 -37.72
CA PRO A 32 -6.58 -13.05 -36.79
C PRO A 32 -5.19 -12.41 -36.75
N ARG A 33 -5.13 -11.06 -36.63
CA ARG A 33 -3.91 -10.27 -36.37
C ARG A 33 -3.42 -10.42 -34.91
N SER A 34 -3.12 -11.65 -34.50
CA SER A 34 -2.81 -12.00 -33.12
C SER A 34 -1.56 -11.30 -32.54
N GLU A 35 -0.57 -10.98 -33.37
CA GLU A 35 0.67 -10.30 -32.96
C GLU A 35 0.43 -8.83 -32.61
N HIS A 36 -0.41 -8.14 -33.36
CA HIS A 36 -0.80 -6.75 -33.09
C HIS A 36 -1.51 -6.63 -31.74
N VAL A 37 -2.46 -7.53 -31.46
CA VAL A 37 -3.19 -7.56 -30.18
C VAL A 37 -2.25 -7.87 -29.01
N ARG A 38 -1.30 -8.80 -29.17
CA ARG A 38 -0.28 -9.07 -28.12
C ARG A 38 0.54 -7.82 -27.80
N SER A 39 0.97 -7.08 -28.82
CA SER A 39 1.69 -5.82 -28.65
C SER A 39 0.84 -4.77 -27.91
N LEU A 40 -0.42 -4.60 -28.30
CA LEU A 40 -1.37 -3.68 -27.64
C LEU A 40 -1.62 -4.05 -26.17
N ILE A 41 -1.78 -5.34 -25.87
CA ILE A 41 -1.92 -5.85 -24.51
C ILE A 41 -0.68 -5.47 -23.69
N GLU A 42 0.52 -5.70 -24.23
CA GLU A 42 1.74 -5.48 -23.47
C GLU A 42 2.01 -3.98 -23.24
N GLN A 43 1.82 -3.15 -24.26
CA GLN A 43 1.88 -1.70 -24.10
C GLN A 43 0.86 -1.19 -23.07
N THR A 44 -0.35 -1.72 -23.10
CA THR A 44 -1.39 -1.35 -22.13
C THR A 44 -1.02 -1.83 -20.73
N ARG A 45 -0.43 -3.01 -20.59
CA ARG A 45 0.08 -3.52 -19.31
C ARG A 45 1.15 -2.61 -18.73
N ILE A 46 2.08 -2.11 -19.55
CA ILE A 46 3.11 -1.14 -19.13
C ILE A 46 2.44 0.14 -18.62
N VAL A 47 1.54 0.74 -19.40
CA VAL A 47 0.85 1.98 -19.02
C VAL A 47 0.03 1.79 -17.73
N MET A 48 -0.71 0.67 -17.63
CA MET A 48 -1.45 0.32 -16.43
C MET A 48 -0.52 0.12 -15.23
N SER A 49 0.67 -0.45 -15.39
CA SER A 49 1.59 -0.69 -14.28
C SER A 49 2.06 0.61 -13.60
N VAL A 50 2.13 1.70 -14.36
CA VAL A 50 2.52 3.02 -13.87
C VAL A 50 1.33 3.75 -13.25
N ARG A 51 0.18 3.72 -13.92
CA ARG A 51 -1.01 4.52 -13.58
C ARG A 51 -1.96 3.87 -12.60
N GLN A 52 -2.07 2.55 -12.59
CA GLN A 52 -2.95 1.86 -11.66
C GLN A 52 -2.31 1.77 -10.26
N PRO A 53 -3.14 1.87 -9.21
CA PRO A 53 -2.69 1.63 -7.85
C PRO A 53 -2.11 0.21 -7.71
N ASP A 54 -1.04 0.09 -6.93
CA ASP A 54 -0.44 -1.20 -6.58
C ASP A 54 -1.41 -2.05 -5.74
N TYR A 55 -0.98 -3.24 -5.34
CA TYR A 55 -1.82 -4.17 -4.61
C TYR A 55 -2.16 -3.70 -3.18
N ILE A 56 -1.27 -2.96 -2.50
CA ILE A 56 -1.52 -2.38 -1.17
C ILE A 56 -2.59 -1.29 -1.33
N THR A 57 -2.32 -0.34 -2.22
CA THR A 57 -3.21 0.78 -2.49
C THR A 57 -4.59 0.30 -2.95
N ARG A 58 -4.68 -0.74 -3.79
CA ARG A 58 -5.98 -1.32 -4.18
C ARG A 58 -6.77 -1.91 -3.02
N SER A 59 -6.09 -2.45 -2.01
CA SER A 59 -6.76 -2.98 -0.81
C SER A 59 -7.28 -1.82 0.05
N LEU A 60 -6.46 -0.79 0.29
CA LEU A 60 -6.88 0.42 0.99
C LEU A 60 -8.05 1.12 0.31
N LEU A 61 -8.00 1.32 -1.01
CA LEU A 61 -9.09 1.95 -1.78
C LEU A 61 -10.38 1.13 -1.76
N ARG A 62 -10.31 -0.20 -1.65
CA ARG A 62 -11.50 -1.05 -1.56
C ARG A 62 -12.16 -0.91 -0.19
N VAL A 63 -11.36 -1.02 0.86
CA VAL A 63 -11.83 -0.91 2.24
C VAL A 63 -12.35 0.51 2.52
N ALA A 64 -11.65 1.55 2.06
CA ALA A 64 -12.14 2.93 2.17
C ALA A 64 -13.53 3.10 1.54
N ARG A 65 -13.75 2.58 0.33
CA ARG A 65 -15.08 2.61 -0.31
C ARG A 65 -16.13 1.82 0.47
N GLN A 66 -15.78 0.64 1.01
CA GLN A 66 -16.70 -0.14 1.85
C GLN A 66 -17.11 0.60 3.11
N ARG A 67 -16.21 1.42 3.66
CA ARG A 67 -16.45 2.32 4.79
C ARG A 67 -17.08 3.66 4.41
N GLY A 68 -17.36 3.86 3.12
CA GLY A 68 -17.87 5.13 2.62
C GLY A 68 -16.87 6.27 2.70
N ILE A 69 -15.57 6.04 2.92
CA ILE A 69 -14.55 7.10 2.97
C ILE A 69 -14.26 7.58 1.53
N PRO A 70 -14.33 8.90 1.25
CA PRO A 70 -14.05 9.43 -0.08
C PRO A 70 -12.56 9.27 -0.39
N VAL A 71 -12.25 8.90 -1.63
CA VAL A 71 -10.88 8.66 -2.08
C VAL A 71 -10.63 9.27 -3.45
N GLN A 72 -9.49 9.94 -3.61
CA GLN A 72 -9.07 10.52 -4.88
C GLN A 72 -7.55 10.56 -4.99
N PRO A 73 -6.99 10.53 -6.21
CA PRO A 73 -5.55 10.76 -6.37
C PRO A 73 -5.21 12.22 -6.02
N ALA A 74 -4.01 12.45 -5.48
CA ALA A 74 -3.56 13.80 -5.11
C ALA A 74 -3.42 14.76 -6.30
N ALA A 75 -3.21 14.20 -7.48
CA ALA A 75 -3.23 14.87 -8.77
C ALA A 75 -3.52 13.83 -9.86
N PRO A 76 -3.96 14.23 -11.07
CA PRO A 76 -4.09 13.31 -12.20
C PRO A 76 -2.80 12.50 -12.42
N GLY A 77 -2.94 11.16 -12.47
CA GLY A 77 -1.80 10.24 -12.63
C GLY A 77 -0.93 10.03 -11.39
N SER A 78 -1.23 10.66 -10.25
CA SER A 78 -0.48 10.49 -9.01
C SER A 78 -0.66 9.09 -8.42
N ARG A 79 0.43 8.57 -7.81
CA ARG A 79 0.40 7.36 -6.97
C ARG A 79 0.15 7.67 -5.49
N VAL A 80 0.08 8.95 -5.14
CA VAL A 80 -0.31 9.41 -3.81
C VAL A 80 -1.82 9.60 -3.83
N TRP A 81 -2.50 8.99 -2.87
CA TRP A 81 -3.94 8.99 -2.75
C TRP A 81 -4.36 9.73 -1.50
N LEU A 82 -5.36 10.62 -1.62
CA LEU A 82 -6.08 11.19 -0.50
C LEU A 82 -7.22 10.27 -0.09
N TYR A 83 -7.37 10.13 1.21
CA TYR A 83 -8.47 9.49 1.90
C TYR A 83 -9.11 10.55 2.79
N GLY A 84 -10.42 10.74 2.69
CA GLY A 84 -11.12 11.83 3.36
C GLY A 84 -11.10 13.15 2.60
N GLN A 85 -11.57 14.21 3.25
CA GLN A 85 -11.76 15.55 2.71
C GLN A 85 -11.28 16.62 3.70
N GLY A 86 -10.73 17.73 3.18
CA GLY A 86 -10.31 18.88 3.97
C GLY A 86 -9.43 18.50 5.16
N SER A 87 -9.73 19.03 6.33
CA SER A 87 -9.01 18.77 7.58
C SER A 87 -9.17 17.34 8.13
N SER A 88 -10.11 16.56 7.60
CA SER A 88 -10.25 15.13 7.90
C SER A 88 -9.45 14.24 6.95
N ALA A 89 -8.86 14.81 5.90
CA ALA A 89 -8.11 14.04 4.92
C ALA A 89 -6.69 13.72 5.38
N PHE A 90 -6.16 12.61 4.88
CA PHE A 90 -4.72 12.38 4.81
C PHE A 90 -4.37 11.78 3.46
N HIS A 91 -3.11 11.93 3.04
CA HIS A 91 -2.60 11.23 1.88
C HIS A 91 -1.61 10.13 2.25
N CYS A 92 -1.56 9.10 1.41
CA CYS A 92 -0.55 8.06 1.50
C CYS A 92 -0.05 7.60 0.13
N TRP A 93 1.18 7.12 0.12
CA TRP A 93 1.77 6.32 -0.94
C TRP A 93 1.91 4.89 -0.43
N GLU A 94 1.16 3.95 -1.02
CA GLU A 94 0.90 2.65 -0.41
C GLU A 94 0.35 2.84 1.02
N ALA A 95 1.09 2.41 2.04
CA ALA A 95 0.75 2.60 3.44
C ALA A 95 1.64 3.64 4.15
N ALA A 96 2.59 4.26 3.45
CA ALA A 96 3.37 5.38 3.99
C ALA A 96 2.53 6.66 3.89
N SER A 97 2.30 7.31 5.02
CA SER A 97 1.44 8.49 5.13
C SER A 97 2.25 9.80 5.06
N HIS A 98 1.55 10.92 4.96
CA HIS A 98 2.14 12.27 5.08
C HIS A 98 2.99 12.51 6.35
N GLY A 99 2.84 11.72 7.42
CA GLY A 99 3.66 11.81 8.63
C GLY A 99 5.02 11.13 8.52
N ASP A 100 5.24 10.30 7.50
CA ASP A 100 6.51 9.59 7.32
C ASP A 100 7.61 10.53 6.83
N SER A 101 8.74 10.55 7.56
CA SER A 101 9.88 11.39 7.21
C SER A 101 10.50 10.98 5.87
N MET A 102 10.69 11.98 4.99
CA MET A 102 11.43 11.81 3.74
C MET A 102 12.89 11.38 4.00
N THR A 103 13.54 11.92 5.04
CA THR A 103 14.92 11.54 5.39
C THR A 103 14.97 10.14 5.99
N GLY A 104 13.98 9.77 6.81
CA GLY A 104 13.76 8.42 7.31
C GLY A 104 13.60 7.40 6.19
N ALA A 105 12.77 7.73 5.21
CA ALA A 105 12.55 6.92 4.02
C ALA A 105 13.86 6.70 3.23
N ARG A 106 14.69 7.73 3.06
CA ARG A 106 16.01 7.60 2.42
C ARG A 106 16.95 6.70 3.21
N LEU A 107 16.98 6.83 4.54
CA LEU A 107 17.78 5.96 5.41
C LEU A 107 17.33 4.50 5.30
N ALA A 108 16.03 4.23 5.28
CA ALA A 108 15.48 2.87 5.16
C ALA A 108 15.86 2.20 3.83
N GLN A 109 15.92 2.95 2.73
CA GLN A 109 16.31 2.42 1.41
C GLN A 109 17.79 2.06 1.31
N ASP A 110 18.65 2.71 2.10
CA ASP A 110 20.08 2.40 2.16
C ASP A 110 20.32 1.32 3.21
N LYS A 111 20.54 0.09 2.74
CA LYS A 111 20.74 -1.07 3.63
C LYS A 111 21.92 -0.90 4.58
N PHE A 112 22.97 -0.20 4.16
CA PHE A 112 24.15 0.01 4.99
C PHE A 112 23.85 1.04 6.09
N LEU A 113 23.37 2.22 5.72
CA LEU A 113 23.04 3.28 6.67
C LEU A 113 21.90 2.88 7.61
N SER A 114 20.89 2.19 7.09
CA SER A 114 19.77 1.64 7.88
C SER A 114 20.28 0.73 9.00
N ASN A 115 21.14 -0.24 8.67
CA ASN A 115 21.71 -1.15 9.66
C ASN A 115 22.62 -0.44 10.67
N GLN A 116 23.41 0.56 10.23
CA GLN A 116 24.22 1.37 11.13
C GLN A 116 23.36 2.15 12.12
N LEU A 117 22.24 2.73 11.67
CA LEU A 117 21.30 3.41 12.56
C LEU A 117 20.66 2.44 13.56
N VAL A 118 20.19 1.28 13.12
CA VAL A 118 19.65 0.23 14.02
C VAL A 118 20.67 -0.12 15.12
N LYS A 119 21.94 -0.32 14.77
CA LYS A 119 22.99 -0.59 15.76
C LYS A 119 23.25 0.58 16.70
N ARG A 120 23.27 1.81 16.19
CA ARG A 120 23.43 3.03 17.00
C ARG A 120 22.26 3.27 17.96
N LEU A 121 21.08 2.74 17.65
CA LEU A 121 19.94 2.69 18.57
C LEU A 121 20.08 1.60 19.66
N GLY A 122 21.18 0.83 19.67
CA GLY A 122 21.40 -0.26 20.61
C GLY A 122 20.61 -1.54 20.29
N LEU A 123 20.15 -1.68 19.04
CA LEU A 123 19.33 -2.80 18.59
C LEU A 123 20.16 -3.80 17.75
N PRO A 124 19.73 -5.08 17.65
CA PRO A 124 20.48 -6.12 16.98
C PRO A 124 20.42 -5.93 15.45
N GLY A 125 21.41 -5.27 14.88
CA GLY A 125 21.63 -5.21 13.43
C GLY A 125 22.65 -6.25 12.94
N VAL A 126 22.59 -6.61 11.67
CA VAL A 126 23.52 -7.57 11.05
C VAL A 126 24.97 -7.07 11.05
N THR A 127 25.94 -7.96 11.24
CA THR A 127 27.35 -7.64 11.00
C THR A 127 27.64 -7.71 9.51
N HIS A 128 27.92 -6.56 8.91
CA HIS A 128 28.18 -6.45 7.48
C HIS A 128 29.29 -5.47 7.12
N SER A 129 29.79 -5.58 5.89
CA SER A 129 30.70 -4.62 5.26
C SER A 129 30.45 -4.58 3.75
N ILE A 130 30.91 -3.52 3.09
CA ILE A 130 30.80 -3.33 1.64
C ILE A 130 32.12 -3.71 0.98
N ALA A 131 32.04 -4.53 -0.07
CA ALA A 131 33.14 -4.91 -0.93
C ALA A 131 32.90 -4.41 -2.36
N GLN A 132 33.86 -3.67 -2.91
CA GLN A 132 33.80 -3.16 -4.29
C GLN A 132 34.35 -4.16 -5.31
N ASN A 133 35.16 -5.12 -4.85
CA ASN A 133 35.75 -6.17 -5.69
C ASN A 133 35.94 -7.46 -4.89
N LEU A 134 36.23 -8.56 -5.59
CA LEU A 134 36.35 -9.88 -4.98
C LEU A 134 37.47 -9.95 -3.94
N ALA A 135 38.60 -9.27 -4.15
CA ALA A 135 39.72 -9.28 -3.22
C ALA A 135 39.33 -8.66 -1.85
N ALA A 136 38.68 -7.50 -1.88
CA ALA A 136 38.11 -6.87 -0.68
C ALA A 136 37.04 -7.76 -0.05
N GLY A 137 36.19 -8.40 -0.87
CA GLY A 137 35.19 -9.36 -0.42
C GLY A 137 35.80 -10.53 0.35
N ARG A 138 36.86 -11.15 -0.17
CA ARG A 138 37.57 -12.25 0.49
C ARG A 138 38.23 -11.82 1.80
N ALA A 139 38.77 -10.61 1.86
CA ALA A 139 39.32 -10.07 3.11
C ALA A 139 38.23 -9.95 4.19
N ILE A 140 37.04 -9.45 3.83
CA ILE A 140 35.88 -9.39 4.72
C ILE A 140 35.40 -10.80 5.11
N ALA A 141 35.35 -11.73 4.15
CA ALA A 141 34.94 -13.10 4.40
C ALA A 141 35.83 -13.79 5.46
N ARG A 142 37.14 -13.63 5.34
CA ARG A 142 38.11 -14.12 6.34
C ARG A 142 37.93 -13.48 7.70
N GLN A 143 37.62 -12.18 7.75
CA GLN A 143 37.37 -11.46 9.00
C GLN A 143 36.08 -11.92 9.69
N PHE A 144 35.01 -12.15 8.92
CA PHE A 144 33.70 -12.48 9.47
C PHE A 144 33.54 -13.97 9.80
N GLY A 145 34.24 -14.83 9.07
CA GLY A 145 34.09 -16.28 9.12
C GLY A 145 32.79 -16.75 8.46
N PHE A 146 32.80 -18.01 8.01
CA PHE A 146 31.62 -18.65 7.43
C PHE A 146 30.65 -19.16 8.52
N PRO A 147 29.33 -19.25 8.24
CA PRO A 147 28.70 -18.95 6.96
C PRO A 147 28.36 -17.47 6.74
N LEU A 148 28.31 -17.09 5.46
CA LEU A 148 28.09 -15.71 5.02
C LEU A 148 26.85 -15.58 4.13
N VAL A 149 26.42 -14.32 3.97
CA VAL A 149 25.44 -13.87 3.01
C VAL A 149 26.07 -12.80 2.14
N VAL A 150 25.82 -12.88 0.83
CA VAL A 150 26.29 -11.91 -0.15
C VAL A 150 25.07 -11.34 -0.87
N LYS A 151 24.94 -10.02 -0.89
CA LYS A 151 23.81 -9.33 -1.54
C LYS A 151 24.23 -8.03 -2.23
N PRO A 152 23.57 -7.64 -3.35
CA PRO A 152 23.85 -6.35 -3.99
C PRO A 152 23.42 -5.19 -3.07
N ILE A 153 24.16 -4.08 -3.11
CA ILE A 153 23.91 -2.93 -2.22
C ILE A 153 22.55 -2.26 -2.47
N ASP A 154 22.10 -2.20 -3.74
CA ASP A 154 20.95 -1.38 -4.17
C ASP A 154 19.81 -2.19 -4.83
N ARG A 155 19.73 -3.50 -4.57
CA ARG A 155 18.65 -4.36 -5.11
C ARG A 155 17.76 -4.94 -4.02
N GLY A 156 16.44 -4.88 -4.24
CA GLY A 156 15.44 -5.50 -3.37
C GLY A 156 14.95 -6.87 -3.86
N ARG A 157 13.97 -7.44 -3.13
CA ARG A 157 13.23 -8.67 -3.49
C ARG A 157 14.11 -9.92 -3.66
N GLY A 158 15.21 -10.02 -2.93
CA GLY A 158 16.12 -11.17 -2.99
C GLY A 158 16.92 -11.31 -4.29
N ARG A 159 16.87 -10.34 -5.21
CA ARG A 159 17.61 -10.41 -6.48
C ARG A 159 19.12 -10.30 -6.21
N GLY A 160 19.87 -11.28 -6.72
CA GLY A 160 21.33 -11.36 -6.53
C GLY A 160 21.76 -11.77 -5.12
N VAL A 161 20.84 -12.15 -4.24
CA VAL A 161 21.17 -12.60 -2.88
C VAL A 161 21.58 -14.07 -2.90
N THR A 162 22.71 -14.38 -2.29
CA THR A 162 23.14 -15.75 -2.00
C THR A 162 23.40 -15.87 -0.50
N ALA A 163 22.71 -16.79 0.16
CA ALA A 163 22.79 -17.00 1.59
C ALA A 163 23.38 -18.37 1.92
N HIS A 164 23.86 -18.53 3.16
CA HIS A 164 24.46 -19.76 3.67
C HIS A 164 25.64 -20.24 2.81
N ILE A 165 26.53 -19.29 2.51
CA ILE A 165 27.81 -19.53 1.83
C ILE A 165 28.76 -20.11 2.86
N THR A 166 29.32 -21.29 2.60
CA THR A 166 30.12 -22.04 3.59
C THR A 166 31.62 -22.08 3.31
N ASP A 167 32.04 -21.67 2.12
CA ASP A 167 33.43 -21.73 1.69
C ASP A 167 33.80 -20.62 0.69
N ASP A 168 35.09 -20.55 0.38
CA ASP A 168 35.71 -19.52 -0.46
C ASP A 168 35.30 -19.58 -1.95
N ASP A 169 34.96 -20.77 -2.46
CA ASP A 169 34.59 -20.95 -3.87
C ASP A 169 33.13 -20.57 -4.08
N GLU A 170 32.25 -20.99 -3.17
CA GLU A 170 30.87 -20.52 -3.10
C GLU A 170 30.81 -19.00 -2.92
N PHE A 171 31.70 -18.42 -2.10
CA PHE A 171 31.79 -16.99 -1.92
C PHE A 171 32.15 -16.26 -3.23
N ALA A 172 33.13 -16.77 -3.97
CA ALA A 172 33.53 -16.17 -5.25
C ALA A 172 32.41 -16.20 -6.29
N ALA A 173 31.70 -17.33 -6.41
CA ALA A 173 30.55 -17.47 -7.30
C ALA A 173 29.40 -16.55 -6.88
N ALA A 174 29.09 -16.49 -5.58
CA ALA A 174 28.07 -15.60 -5.03
C ALA A 174 28.39 -14.12 -5.27
N PHE A 175 29.66 -13.73 -5.10
CA PHE A 175 30.13 -12.37 -5.34
C PHE A 175 30.01 -11.98 -6.81
N ALA A 176 30.47 -12.85 -7.72
CA ALA A 176 30.36 -12.64 -9.17
C ALA A 176 28.89 -12.44 -9.59
N LYS A 177 27.98 -13.26 -9.08
CA LYS A 177 26.55 -13.08 -9.31
C LYS A 177 26.02 -11.76 -8.75
N ALA A 178 26.41 -11.38 -7.54
CA ALA A 178 25.88 -10.17 -6.90
C ALA A 178 26.36 -8.87 -7.56
N ILE A 179 27.63 -8.82 -7.98
CA ILE A 179 28.22 -7.62 -8.59
C ILE A 179 27.62 -7.31 -9.97
N GLU A 180 27.19 -8.33 -10.73
CA GLU A 180 26.43 -8.15 -11.98
C GLU A 180 25.17 -7.30 -11.79
N PHE A 181 24.50 -7.44 -10.65
CA PHE A 181 23.31 -6.67 -10.35
C PHE A 181 23.61 -5.26 -9.83
N SER A 182 24.78 -5.06 -9.20
CA SER A 182 25.18 -3.77 -8.64
C SER A 182 26.69 -3.54 -8.77
N PRO A 183 27.14 -2.93 -9.87
CA PRO A 183 28.56 -2.64 -10.08
C PRO A 183 29.17 -1.69 -9.05
N ARG A 184 28.34 -1.00 -8.26
CA ARG A 184 28.77 -0.06 -7.21
C ARG A 184 29.34 -0.78 -5.97
N GLY A 185 28.98 -2.05 -5.76
CA GLY A 185 29.47 -2.85 -4.66
C GLY A 185 28.46 -3.87 -4.14
N VAL A 186 29.00 -4.76 -3.31
CA VAL A 186 28.30 -5.91 -2.75
C VAL A 186 28.43 -5.86 -1.23
N ILE A 187 27.33 -6.13 -0.54
CA ILE A 187 27.32 -6.27 0.91
C ILE A 187 27.65 -7.73 1.25
N VAL A 188 28.64 -7.92 2.12
CA VAL A 188 28.97 -9.20 2.74
C VAL A 188 28.48 -9.15 4.19
N GLU A 189 27.70 -10.12 4.62
CA GLU A 189 27.09 -10.17 5.96
C GLU A 189 27.34 -11.52 6.62
N ARG A 190 27.45 -11.55 7.95
CA ARG A 190 27.38 -12.81 8.70
C ARG A 190 26.00 -13.42 8.57
N HIS A 191 25.94 -14.74 8.35
CA HIS A 191 24.68 -15.44 8.32
C HIS A 191 24.01 -15.43 9.69
N VAL A 192 22.72 -15.08 9.71
CA VAL A 192 21.87 -15.14 10.90
C VAL A 192 20.99 -16.38 10.74
N TYR A 193 20.86 -17.15 11.81
CA TYR A 193 20.03 -18.36 11.81
C TYR A 193 18.66 -18.07 12.41
N GLY A 194 17.62 -18.64 11.82
CA GLY A 194 16.27 -18.57 12.34
C GLY A 194 15.24 -18.40 11.23
N ASP A 195 14.00 -18.22 11.65
CA ASP A 195 12.90 -17.89 10.78
C ASP A 195 12.91 -16.40 10.46
N ASP A 196 12.58 -16.08 9.21
CA ASP A 196 12.43 -14.72 8.73
C ASP A 196 11.04 -14.16 9.09
N HIS A 197 11.00 -13.00 9.75
CA HIS A 197 9.76 -12.35 10.16
C HIS A 197 9.66 -10.95 9.56
N ARG A 198 8.44 -10.56 9.17
CA ARG A 198 8.09 -9.18 8.83
C ARG A 198 7.27 -8.60 9.98
N LEU A 199 7.89 -7.69 10.73
CA LEU A 199 7.24 -6.88 11.77
C LEU A 199 6.69 -5.62 11.09
N ALA A 200 5.41 -5.33 11.28
CA ALA A 200 4.77 -4.15 10.73
C ALA A 200 4.46 -3.13 11.81
N VAL A 201 4.84 -1.89 11.54
CA VAL A 201 4.52 -0.71 12.33
C VAL A 201 3.64 0.19 11.49
N PHE A 202 2.59 0.75 12.11
CA PHE A 202 1.75 1.80 11.56
C PHE A 202 1.33 2.75 12.70
N GLY A 203 1.23 4.05 12.43
CA GLY A 203 1.01 5.05 13.48
C GLY A 203 2.10 5.06 14.56
N GLY A 204 3.32 4.63 14.22
CA GLY A 204 4.43 4.48 15.16
C GLY A 204 4.26 3.33 16.18
N LYS A 205 3.24 2.47 16.01
CA LYS A 205 2.95 1.33 16.88
C LYS A 205 3.04 0.00 16.14
N PHE A 206 3.51 -1.04 16.83
CA PHE A 206 3.49 -2.39 16.28
C PHE A 206 2.04 -2.82 16.02
N LYS A 207 1.77 -3.40 14.84
CA LYS A 207 0.42 -3.86 14.46
C LYS A 207 0.34 -5.35 14.21
N TRP A 208 1.26 -5.90 13.43
CA TRP A 208 1.28 -7.33 13.14
C TRP A 208 2.69 -7.84 12.89
N ALA A 209 2.86 -9.15 13.06
CA ALA A 209 4.05 -9.86 12.66
C ALA A 209 3.65 -11.08 11.83
N VAL A 210 4.39 -11.33 10.76
CA VAL A 210 4.28 -12.59 10.03
C VAL A 210 5.62 -13.29 9.97
N ARG A 211 5.60 -14.60 10.16
CA ARG A 211 6.70 -15.48 9.81
C ARG A 211 6.61 -15.82 8.33
N ARG A 212 7.72 -15.68 7.61
CA ARG A 212 7.92 -16.15 6.24
C ARG A 212 8.85 -17.37 6.29
N SER A 213 8.33 -18.53 5.90
CA SER A 213 9.13 -19.75 5.83
C SER A 213 9.42 -20.12 4.38
N PRO A 214 10.65 -20.53 4.03
CA PRO A 214 10.92 -21.13 2.74
C PRO A 214 10.05 -22.38 2.53
N PRO A 215 9.69 -22.72 1.29
CA PRO A 215 9.00 -23.98 1.00
C PRO A 215 9.81 -25.17 1.52
N ARG A 216 9.11 -26.11 2.17
CA ARG A 216 9.69 -27.35 2.69
C ARG A 216 8.73 -28.51 2.46
N ILE A 217 9.29 -29.72 2.48
CA ILE A 217 8.55 -30.98 2.53
C ILE A 217 9.02 -31.79 3.74
N VAL A 218 8.21 -32.73 4.17
CA VAL A 218 8.55 -33.68 5.25
C VAL A 218 8.62 -35.07 4.66
N GLY A 219 9.74 -35.76 4.89
CA GLY A 219 9.90 -37.15 4.48
C GLY A 219 8.90 -38.07 5.17
N ASP A 220 8.48 -39.11 4.48
CA ASP A 220 7.56 -40.14 5.00
C ASP A 220 8.08 -41.58 4.79
N ALA A 221 9.33 -41.71 4.35
CA ALA A 221 10.01 -42.96 3.97
C ALA A 221 9.36 -43.77 2.84
N LYS A 222 8.27 -43.27 2.22
CA LYS A 222 7.50 -43.98 1.19
C LYS A 222 7.66 -43.33 -0.17
N HIS A 223 7.48 -42.01 -0.23
CA HIS A 223 7.49 -41.24 -1.46
C HIS A 223 8.87 -40.64 -1.72
N THR A 224 9.18 -40.46 -2.99
CA THR A 224 10.37 -39.75 -3.46
C THR A 224 10.25 -38.26 -3.18
N VAL A 225 11.38 -37.55 -3.14
CA VAL A 225 11.40 -36.09 -3.03
C VAL A 225 10.53 -35.43 -4.12
N ALA A 226 10.56 -35.92 -5.36
CA ALA A 226 9.73 -35.40 -6.45
C ALA A 226 8.23 -35.55 -6.16
N GLU A 227 7.79 -36.74 -5.72
CA GLU A 227 6.39 -37.01 -5.38
C GLU A 227 5.92 -36.18 -4.18
N LEU A 228 6.77 -35.99 -3.18
CA LEU A 228 6.48 -35.14 -2.03
C LEU A 228 6.33 -33.66 -2.43
N ILE A 229 7.18 -33.18 -3.35
CA ILE A 229 7.07 -31.82 -3.91
C ILE A 229 5.76 -31.66 -4.67
N GLU A 230 5.39 -32.65 -5.49
CA GLU A 230 4.14 -32.63 -6.26
C GLU A 230 2.92 -32.62 -5.33
N ALA A 231 2.90 -33.48 -4.31
CA ALA A 231 1.82 -33.52 -3.32
C ALA A 231 1.67 -32.20 -2.54
N GLU A 232 2.78 -31.63 -2.06
CA GLU A 232 2.80 -30.33 -1.38
C GLU A 232 2.46 -29.17 -2.33
N SER A 233 2.82 -29.27 -3.61
CA SER A 233 2.40 -28.31 -4.61
C SER A 233 0.90 -28.38 -4.83
N ALA A 234 0.34 -29.60 -4.94
CA ALA A 234 -1.07 -29.88 -5.21
C ALA A 234 -2.01 -29.52 -4.05
N SER A 235 -1.56 -29.70 -2.80
CA SER A 235 -2.31 -29.36 -1.58
C SER A 235 -2.66 -27.87 -1.45
N ARG A 236 -1.94 -27.01 -2.19
CA ARG A 236 -2.16 -25.56 -2.17
C ARG A 236 -3.50 -25.19 -2.81
N SER A 237 -4.27 -24.39 -2.07
CA SER A 237 -5.56 -23.84 -2.51
C SER A 237 -5.44 -23.10 -3.84
N GLU A 238 -6.26 -23.48 -4.83
CA GLU A 238 -6.31 -22.79 -6.12
C GLU A 238 -6.72 -21.32 -5.98
N ALA A 239 -7.57 -21.01 -5.02
CA ALA A 239 -7.98 -19.64 -4.75
C ALA A 239 -6.78 -18.78 -4.28
N ASP A 240 -5.92 -19.33 -3.43
CA ASP A 240 -4.74 -18.63 -2.92
C ASP A 240 -3.64 -18.50 -3.98
N VAL A 241 -3.49 -19.52 -4.84
CA VAL A 241 -2.64 -19.45 -6.02
C VAL A 241 -3.11 -18.35 -6.98
N ARG A 242 -4.41 -18.29 -7.27
CA ARG A 242 -5.00 -17.25 -8.13
C ARG A 242 -4.82 -15.85 -7.56
N LYS A 243 -4.95 -15.70 -6.23
CA LYS A 243 -4.72 -14.43 -5.51
C LYS A 243 -3.24 -14.10 -5.33
N LYS A 244 -2.33 -15.00 -5.74
CA LYS A 244 -0.87 -14.89 -5.57
C LYS A 244 -0.43 -14.78 -4.10
N TYR A 245 -1.21 -15.37 -3.19
CA TYR A 245 -0.83 -15.51 -1.79
C TYR A 245 0.22 -16.61 -1.61
N VAL A 246 0.18 -17.65 -2.45
CA VAL A 246 1.18 -18.71 -2.52
C VAL A 246 1.40 -19.11 -3.99
N ALA A 247 2.62 -19.44 -4.39
CA ALA A 247 2.89 -20.01 -5.72
C ALA A 247 2.90 -21.55 -5.67
N ARG A 248 2.60 -22.21 -6.79
CA ARG A 248 2.89 -23.64 -6.94
C ARG A 248 4.40 -23.86 -6.91
N LEU A 249 4.83 -25.02 -6.42
CA LEU A 249 6.25 -25.38 -6.41
C LEU A 249 6.69 -25.79 -7.81
N VAL A 250 7.81 -25.25 -8.26
CA VAL A 250 8.45 -25.57 -9.53
C VAL A 250 9.87 -26.05 -9.26
N ILE A 251 10.20 -27.22 -9.81
CA ILE A 251 11.55 -27.80 -9.73
C ILE A 251 12.44 -27.10 -10.76
N ASP A 252 13.25 -26.15 -10.30
CA ASP A 252 14.27 -25.48 -11.09
C ASP A 252 15.68 -25.78 -10.58
N GLU A 253 16.70 -25.17 -11.21
CA GLU A 253 18.11 -25.36 -10.83
C GLU A 253 18.42 -24.92 -9.40
N ASP A 254 17.74 -23.89 -8.90
CA ASP A 254 17.98 -23.38 -7.55
C ASP A 254 17.40 -24.33 -6.49
N MET A 255 16.21 -24.90 -6.72
CA MET A 255 15.68 -25.98 -5.87
C MET A 255 16.60 -27.20 -5.89
N ARG A 256 17.08 -27.61 -7.08
CA ARG A 256 18.02 -28.74 -7.22
C ARG A 256 19.32 -28.49 -6.45
N ARG A 257 19.86 -27.26 -6.50
CA ARG A 257 21.05 -26.88 -5.74
C ARG A 257 20.83 -27.00 -4.22
N VAL A 258 19.67 -26.56 -3.73
CA VAL A 258 19.34 -26.63 -2.30
C VAL A 258 19.14 -28.08 -1.83
N LEU A 259 18.54 -28.93 -2.67
CA LEU A 259 18.43 -30.37 -2.38
C LEU A 259 19.80 -31.05 -2.38
N ALA A 260 20.66 -30.76 -3.35
CA ALA A 260 22.01 -31.31 -3.43
C ALA A 260 22.85 -30.94 -2.19
N LYS A 261 22.73 -29.71 -1.68
CA LYS A 261 23.36 -29.27 -0.42
C LYS A 261 22.91 -30.08 0.81
N GLN A 262 21.74 -30.70 0.75
CA GLN A 262 21.21 -31.58 1.80
C GLN A 262 21.48 -33.06 1.52
N ASN A 263 22.34 -33.36 0.53
CA ASN A 263 22.63 -34.71 0.04
C ASN A 263 21.37 -35.47 -0.38
N LEU A 264 20.49 -34.80 -1.13
CA LEU A 264 19.24 -35.37 -1.64
C LEU A 264 19.11 -35.17 -3.16
N ALA A 265 18.73 -36.23 -3.85
CA ALA A 265 18.25 -36.25 -5.22
C ALA A 265 16.72 -36.33 -5.25
N LEU A 266 16.12 -36.00 -6.40
CA LEU A 266 14.67 -36.04 -6.59
C LEU A 266 14.08 -37.46 -6.45
N THR A 267 14.89 -38.48 -6.71
CA THR A 267 14.53 -39.90 -6.64
C THR A 267 14.66 -40.48 -5.22
N ASP A 268 15.26 -39.76 -4.29
CA ASP A 268 15.50 -40.26 -2.95
C ASP A 268 14.21 -40.30 -2.14
N ARG A 269 14.10 -41.26 -1.22
CA ARG A 269 12.97 -41.42 -0.29
C ARG A 269 13.42 -41.02 1.12
N PRO A 270 13.13 -39.79 1.57
CA PRO A 270 13.66 -39.30 2.83
C PRO A 270 13.00 -39.97 4.02
N ALA A 271 13.75 -40.16 5.11
CA ALA A 271 13.24 -40.76 6.34
C ALA A 271 12.02 -40.01 6.89
N ALA A 272 11.12 -40.76 7.53
CA ALA A 272 9.91 -40.21 8.12
C ALA A 272 10.24 -39.10 9.14
N GLY A 273 9.60 -37.95 8.99
CA GLY A 273 9.78 -36.79 9.88
C GLY A 273 10.98 -35.90 9.56
N ARG A 274 11.82 -36.24 8.56
CA ARG A 274 12.92 -35.37 8.14
C ARG A 274 12.36 -34.16 7.37
N GLU A 275 12.51 -32.96 7.91
CA GLU A 275 12.23 -31.72 7.17
C GLU A 275 13.30 -31.46 6.10
N ILE A 276 12.87 -31.07 4.91
CA ILE A 276 13.73 -30.79 3.76
C ILE A 276 13.35 -29.43 3.20
N HIS A 277 14.30 -28.50 3.21
CA HIS A 277 14.09 -27.20 2.62
C HIS A 277 14.22 -27.28 1.10
N LEU A 278 13.28 -26.68 0.38
CA LEU A 278 13.32 -26.63 -1.09
C LEU A 278 13.98 -25.36 -1.60
N ARG A 279 14.07 -24.32 -0.76
CA ARG A 279 14.70 -23.03 -1.06
C ARG A 279 15.38 -22.46 0.18
N THR A 280 16.34 -21.56 -0.01
CA THR A 280 16.98 -20.80 1.07
C THR A 280 16.23 -19.51 1.44
N ILE A 281 15.44 -18.96 0.52
CA ILE A 281 14.75 -17.68 0.69
C ILE A 281 13.24 -17.90 0.85
N ALA A 282 12.66 -17.24 1.86
CA ALA A 282 11.24 -17.28 2.16
C ALA A 282 10.43 -16.30 1.29
N ASN A 283 10.23 -16.62 0.02
CA ASN A 283 9.44 -15.81 -0.91
C ASN A 283 8.19 -16.54 -1.37
N THR A 284 7.01 -15.92 -1.20
CA THR A 284 5.72 -16.48 -1.63
C THR A 284 5.65 -16.72 -3.14
N ALA A 285 6.36 -15.90 -3.94
CA ALA A 285 6.46 -16.05 -5.39
C ALA A 285 7.18 -17.35 -5.81
N THR A 286 8.01 -17.92 -4.93
CA THR A 286 8.69 -19.21 -5.13
C THR A 286 8.14 -20.28 -4.18
N GLY A 287 6.92 -20.09 -3.67
CA GLY A 287 6.20 -21.07 -2.88
C GLY A 287 6.44 -21.04 -1.37
N GLY A 288 7.07 -20.01 -0.83
CA GLY A 288 7.16 -19.79 0.62
C GLY A 288 5.80 -19.58 1.27
N LEU A 289 5.72 -19.89 2.56
CA LEU A 289 4.51 -19.77 3.38
C LEU A 289 4.59 -18.54 4.29
N VAL A 290 3.42 -17.97 4.61
CA VAL A 290 3.29 -16.84 5.53
C VAL A 290 2.36 -17.26 6.66
N THR A 291 2.83 -17.18 7.91
CA THR A 291 2.05 -17.49 9.10
C THR A 291 1.96 -16.25 9.97
N ASP A 292 0.76 -15.91 10.43
CA ASP A 292 0.58 -14.80 11.37
C ASP A 292 1.12 -15.18 12.76
N CYS A 293 1.98 -14.34 13.33
CA CYS A 293 2.56 -14.52 14.65
C CYS A 293 2.37 -13.27 15.52
N SER A 294 1.37 -12.44 15.21
CA SER A 294 1.10 -11.18 15.90
C SER A 294 0.71 -11.36 17.36
N PHE A 295 0.13 -12.51 17.72
CA PHE A 295 -0.27 -12.82 19.09
C PHE A 295 0.79 -13.62 19.87
N THR A 296 1.77 -14.21 19.17
CA THR A 296 2.82 -15.04 19.79
C THR A 296 4.15 -14.30 19.95
N ILE A 297 4.36 -13.21 19.21
CA ILE A 297 5.56 -12.39 19.31
C ILE A 297 5.76 -11.77 20.70
N HIS A 298 6.98 -11.92 21.22
CA HIS A 298 7.42 -11.36 22.51
C HIS A 298 7.30 -9.83 22.55
N PRO A 299 6.86 -9.22 23.67
CA PRO A 299 6.74 -7.77 23.82
C PRO A 299 8.02 -6.99 23.48
N ASP A 300 9.20 -7.47 23.88
CA ASP A 300 10.48 -6.81 23.56
C ASP A 300 10.73 -6.66 22.06
N ASN A 301 10.28 -7.62 21.24
CA ASN A 301 10.44 -7.58 19.79
C ASN A 301 9.48 -6.55 19.16
N ARG A 302 8.29 -6.37 19.76
CA ARG A 302 7.36 -5.29 19.40
C ARG A 302 7.95 -3.92 19.75
N ALA A 303 8.49 -3.78 20.96
CA ALA A 303 9.12 -2.54 21.42
C ALA A 303 10.37 -2.18 20.59
N LEU A 304 11.14 -3.17 20.15
CA LEU A 304 12.21 -3.02 19.18
C LEU A 304 11.68 -2.43 17.87
N ALA A 305 10.60 -2.97 17.32
CA ALA A 305 10.02 -2.49 16.07
C ALA A 305 9.57 -1.02 16.17
N GLU A 306 8.89 -0.66 17.27
CA GLU A 306 8.48 0.71 17.54
C GLU A 306 9.67 1.65 17.77
N THR A 307 10.75 1.17 18.37
CA THR A 307 11.98 1.95 18.55
C THR A 307 12.64 2.27 17.22
N ILE A 308 12.66 1.31 16.29
CA ILE A 308 13.14 1.53 14.91
C ILE A 308 12.27 2.58 14.22
N ALA A 309 10.94 2.48 14.31
CA ALA A 309 10.03 3.47 13.74
C ALA A 309 10.30 4.90 14.24
N ARG A 310 10.47 5.07 15.56
CA ARG A 310 10.85 6.36 16.14
C ARG A 310 12.22 6.83 15.66
N GLY A 311 13.23 5.96 15.61
CA GLY A 311 14.58 6.32 15.19
C GLY A 311 14.68 6.73 13.72
N PHE A 312 13.82 6.19 12.86
CA PHE A 312 13.70 6.59 11.45
C PHE A 312 12.71 7.74 11.24
N HIS A 313 11.98 8.19 12.27
CA HIS A 313 10.89 9.16 12.15
C HIS A 313 9.84 8.74 11.12
N MET A 314 9.41 7.48 11.19
CA MET A 314 8.43 6.90 10.27
C MET A 314 7.23 6.37 11.04
N ASP A 315 6.04 6.69 10.56
CA ASP A 315 4.77 6.19 11.05
C ASP A 315 4.54 4.76 10.58
N ALA A 316 4.95 4.44 9.35
CA ALA A 316 4.72 3.16 8.70
C ALA A 316 6.03 2.49 8.27
N LEU A 317 6.29 1.28 8.77
CA LEU A 317 7.49 0.51 8.45
C LEU A 317 7.23 -0.99 8.38
N GLY A 318 8.00 -1.67 7.54
CA GLY A 318 8.15 -3.12 7.52
C GLY A 318 9.57 -3.51 7.90
N ILE A 319 9.75 -4.17 9.03
CA ILE A 319 11.07 -4.55 9.53
C ILE A 319 11.24 -6.05 9.31
N ASP A 320 12.26 -6.42 8.54
CA ASP A 320 12.68 -7.80 8.35
C ASP A 320 13.56 -8.20 9.53
N PHE A 321 13.10 -9.16 10.32
CA PHE A 321 13.71 -9.57 11.57
C PHE A 321 13.85 -11.08 11.61
N MET A 322 15.07 -11.55 11.85
CA MET A 322 15.37 -12.97 11.88
C MET A 322 15.63 -13.41 13.32
N THR A 323 14.97 -14.49 13.75
CA THR A 323 15.16 -15.10 15.06
C THR A 323 14.79 -16.58 15.00
N ARG A 324 15.45 -17.40 15.83
CA ARG A 324 15.08 -18.81 15.99
C ARG A 324 13.73 -19.01 16.69
N ASP A 325 13.35 -18.04 17.51
CA ASP A 325 12.11 -18.08 18.28
C ASP A 325 11.58 -16.66 18.51
N ILE A 326 10.46 -16.33 17.86
CA ILE A 326 9.82 -15.02 17.94
C ILE A 326 9.12 -14.78 19.28
N THR A 327 8.89 -15.85 20.05
CA THR A 327 8.25 -15.82 21.37
C THR A 327 9.23 -15.44 22.48
N ARG A 328 10.54 -15.38 22.18
CA ARG A 328 11.59 -14.94 23.11
C ARG A 328 12.07 -13.52 22.82
N SER A 329 12.61 -12.87 23.85
CA SER A 329 13.23 -11.54 23.71
C SER A 329 14.44 -11.58 22.79
N TRP A 330 14.57 -10.58 21.91
CA TRP A 330 15.75 -10.34 21.09
C TRP A 330 17.04 -10.20 21.91
N ARG A 331 16.94 -9.89 23.20
CA ARG A 331 18.09 -9.77 24.12
C ARG A 331 18.70 -11.13 24.48
N GLU A 332 17.94 -12.20 24.36
CA GLU A 332 18.33 -13.55 24.78
C GLU A 332 18.53 -14.51 23.61
N SER A 333 17.86 -14.24 22.48
CA SER A 333 17.94 -15.06 21.27
C SER A 333 18.94 -14.49 20.28
N GLY A 334 19.74 -15.35 19.64
CA GLY A 334 20.48 -14.97 18.44
C GLY A 334 19.52 -14.49 17.35
N CYS A 335 19.53 -13.19 17.08
CA CYS A 335 18.61 -12.53 16.17
C CYS A 335 19.28 -11.34 15.47
N ALA A 336 18.64 -10.82 14.41
CA ALA A 336 19.05 -9.57 13.79
C ALA A 336 17.91 -8.94 12.98
N VAL A 337 17.89 -7.63 12.93
CA VAL A 337 17.20 -6.84 11.91
C VAL A 337 17.99 -6.93 10.62
N LEU A 338 17.37 -7.49 9.59
CA LEU A 338 17.96 -7.70 8.28
C LEU A 338 17.80 -6.48 7.37
N GLU A 339 16.62 -5.85 7.40
CA GLU A 339 16.25 -4.74 6.53
C GLU A 339 15.09 -3.94 7.14
N VAL A 340 15.08 -2.62 6.92
CA VAL A 340 13.97 -1.73 7.27
C VAL A 340 13.36 -1.24 5.96
N ASN A 341 12.07 -1.48 5.78
CA ASN A 341 11.33 -1.14 4.56
C ASN A 341 10.36 0.00 4.86
N ARG A 342 10.28 0.96 3.94
CA ARG A 342 9.41 2.14 4.05
C ARG A 342 7.92 1.86 4.11
N THR A 343 7.50 0.63 3.80
CA THR A 343 6.11 0.21 3.88
C THR A 343 6.02 -1.16 4.56
N PRO A 344 4.98 -1.39 5.39
CA PRO A 344 4.83 -2.63 6.13
C PRO A 344 4.70 -3.87 5.24
N GLY A 345 4.08 -3.70 4.05
CA GLY A 345 3.89 -4.77 3.06
C GLY A 345 2.76 -5.73 3.45
N PHE A 346 1.59 -5.58 2.82
CA PHE A 346 0.44 -6.45 3.04
C PHE A 346 -0.45 -6.55 1.80
N SER A 347 -1.17 -7.65 1.66
CA SER A 347 -2.07 -7.90 0.51
C SER A 347 -3.50 -8.30 0.93
N SER A 348 -3.82 -8.17 2.22
CA SER A 348 -5.09 -8.56 2.80
C SER A 348 -5.91 -7.35 3.22
N ASP A 349 -7.20 -7.35 2.87
CA ASP A 349 -8.15 -6.29 3.22
C ASP A 349 -8.24 -6.06 4.74
N GLY A 350 -8.12 -7.12 5.56
CA GLY A 350 -8.12 -6.98 7.02
C GLY A 350 -6.98 -6.11 7.57
N ARG A 351 -5.83 -6.04 6.91
CA ARG A 351 -4.72 -5.14 7.31
C ARG A 351 -4.91 -3.71 6.80
N ALA A 352 -5.57 -3.55 5.66
CA ALA A 352 -6.02 -2.24 5.20
C ALA A 352 -7.06 -1.66 6.16
N GLU A 353 -7.97 -2.48 6.69
CA GLU A 353 -8.94 -2.05 7.71
C GLU A 353 -8.24 -1.53 8.96
N LEU A 354 -7.24 -2.24 9.49
CA LEU A 354 -6.49 -1.76 10.67
C LEU A 354 -5.88 -0.36 10.46
N ILE A 355 -5.35 -0.10 9.26
CA ILE A 355 -4.77 1.19 8.89
C ILE A 355 -5.84 2.29 8.85
N LEU A 356 -6.97 2.02 8.19
CA LEU A 356 -8.04 3.01 8.03
C LEU A 356 -8.81 3.23 9.34
N ALA A 357 -8.96 2.22 10.19
CA ALA A 357 -9.58 2.35 11.52
C ALA A 357 -8.78 3.25 12.45
N GLU A 358 -7.45 3.23 12.36
CA GLU A 358 -6.61 4.12 13.15
C GLU A 358 -6.64 5.57 12.66
N ARG A 359 -6.79 5.79 11.34
CA ARG A 359 -6.91 7.14 10.78
C ARG A 359 -8.32 7.71 10.86
N PHE A 360 -9.32 6.84 10.83
CA PHE A 360 -10.73 7.16 10.93
C PHE A 360 -11.36 6.31 12.05
N PRO A 361 -11.17 6.68 13.32
CA PRO A 361 -11.74 5.94 14.44
C PRO A 361 -13.27 6.06 14.47
N ASP A 362 -13.92 5.17 15.23
CA ASP A 362 -15.36 5.22 15.56
C ASP A 362 -16.31 5.31 14.35
N GLY A 363 -15.89 4.73 13.22
CA GLY A 363 -16.68 4.73 11.99
C GLY A 363 -16.70 6.08 11.26
N ALA A 364 -15.78 7.00 11.58
CA ALA A 364 -15.62 8.24 10.85
C ALA A 364 -15.50 7.98 9.33
N ASP A 365 -16.22 8.79 8.56
CA ASP A 365 -16.32 8.66 7.10
C ASP A 365 -15.32 9.57 6.36
N GLY A 366 -14.46 10.27 7.11
CA GLY A 366 -13.44 11.17 6.56
C GLY A 366 -13.98 12.43 5.88
N ARG A 367 -15.28 12.75 6.04
CA ARG A 367 -15.87 13.97 5.46
C ARG A 367 -15.88 15.13 6.44
N ILE A 368 -15.63 16.32 5.90
CA ILE A 368 -15.93 17.58 6.58
C ILE A 368 -17.42 17.90 6.42
N PRO A 369 -18.05 18.63 7.36
CA PRO A 369 -19.41 19.09 7.19
C PRO A 369 -19.56 19.91 5.90
N SER A 370 -20.64 19.64 5.17
CA SER A 370 -20.87 20.20 3.84
C SER A 370 -22.30 20.71 3.67
N VAL A 371 -22.44 21.92 3.12
CA VAL A 371 -23.72 22.55 2.80
C VAL A 371 -23.73 22.93 1.32
N VAL A 372 -24.73 22.44 0.59
CA VAL A 372 -25.00 22.85 -0.80
C VAL A 372 -26.20 23.78 -0.79
N ILE A 373 -26.08 24.95 -1.39
CA ILE A 373 -27.13 25.96 -1.49
C ILE A 373 -27.43 26.17 -2.98
N VAL A 374 -28.70 26.03 -3.36
CA VAL A 374 -29.18 26.28 -4.71
C VAL A 374 -30.29 27.32 -4.64
N GLY A 375 -30.13 28.39 -5.43
CA GLY A 375 -31.05 29.55 -5.39
C GLY A 375 -30.88 30.44 -4.16
N GLY A 376 -29.74 30.36 -3.46
CA GLY A 376 -29.46 31.15 -2.26
C GLY A 376 -29.12 32.61 -2.56
N SER A 377 -29.59 33.52 -1.71
CA SER A 377 -29.14 34.92 -1.71
C SER A 377 -27.75 35.05 -1.06
N GLU A 378 -26.99 36.09 -1.42
CA GLU A 378 -25.72 36.41 -0.75
C GLU A 378 -25.87 36.53 0.78
N THR A 379 -27.00 37.06 1.24
CA THR A 379 -27.33 37.18 2.67
C THR A 379 -27.48 35.83 3.36
N LEU A 380 -28.05 34.82 2.69
CA LEU A 380 -28.14 33.47 3.23
C LEU A 380 -26.76 32.82 3.29
N VAL A 381 -25.98 32.91 2.21
CA VAL A 381 -24.63 32.33 2.16
C VAL A 381 -23.76 32.90 3.26
N ALA A 382 -23.74 34.24 3.40
CA ALA A 382 -22.99 34.91 4.46
C ALA A 382 -23.45 34.49 5.87
N ARG A 383 -24.76 34.28 6.08
CA ARG A 383 -25.30 33.76 7.35
C ARG A 383 -24.80 32.35 7.66
N VAL A 384 -24.83 31.45 6.68
CA VAL A 384 -24.34 30.06 6.83
C VAL A 384 -22.84 30.05 7.11
N VAL A 385 -22.05 30.80 6.35
CA VAL A 385 -20.59 30.93 6.55
C VAL A 385 -20.29 31.42 7.96
N ARG A 386 -21.02 32.43 8.44
CA ARG A 386 -20.89 32.96 9.79
C ARG A 386 -21.20 31.94 10.86
N LEU A 387 -22.25 31.12 10.73
CA LEU A 387 -22.56 30.05 11.70
C LEU A 387 -21.38 29.09 11.91
N PHE A 388 -20.75 28.66 10.82
CA PHE A 388 -19.58 27.76 10.89
C PHE A 388 -18.33 28.48 11.42
N THR A 389 -18.15 29.75 11.05
CA THR A 389 -17.00 30.56 11.48
C THR A 389 -17.09 30.95 12.97
N ASP A 390 -18.29 31.30 13.46
CA ASP A 390 -18.56 31.58 14.87
C ASP A 390 -18.39 30.32 15.73
N ALA A 391 -18.59 29.14 15.14
CA ALA A 391 -18.20 27.89 15.77
C ALA A 391 -16.67 27.72 15.81
N GLY A 392 -15.88 28.45 15.03
CA GLY A 392 -14.42 28.35 14.98
C GLY A 392 -13.91 27.34 13.95
N LEU A 393 -14.65 27.12 12.87
CA LEU A 393 -14.24 26.30 11.74
C LEU A 393 -13.66 27.18 10.63
N ARG A 394 -12.61 26.72 9.96
CA ARG A 394 -12.08 27.37 8.75
C ARG A 394 -12.93 26.95 7.55
N VAL A 395 -13.78 27.86 7.10
CA VAL A 395 -14.78 27.58 6.07
C VAL A 395 -14.18 27.74 4.68
N GLY A 396 -14.32 26.71 3.84
CA GLY A 396 -14.21 26.82 2.40
C GLY A 396 -15.58 27.18 1.81
N GLU A 397 -15.66 28.29 1.09
CA GLU A 397 -16.87 28.73 0.40
C GLU A 397 -16.61 28.91 -1.10
N THR A 398 -17.60 28.61 -1.93
CA THR A 398 -17.52 28.86 -3.37
C THR A 398 -18.87 29.27 -3.94
N ASP A 399 -18.84 30.22 -4.86
CA ASP A 399 -19.95 30.63 -5.71
C ASP A 399 -19.43 30.96 -7.14
N ASP A 400 -20.30 31.49 -7.99
CA ASP A 400 -19.95 31.90 -9.36
C ASP A 400 -18.97 33.09 -9.41
N ALA A 401 -18.87 33.87 -8.33
CA ALA A 401 -18.07 35.08 -8.27
C ALA A 401 -16.67 34.82 -7.71
N ALA A 402 -16.53 33.98 -6.68
CA ALA A 402 -15.30 33.72 -5.97
C ALA A 402 -15.30 32.35 -5.25
N THR A 403 -14.09 31.85 -4.99
CA THR A 403 -13.85 30.75 -4.05
C THR A 403 -12.96 31.27 -2.94
N ARG A 404 -13.25 30.95 -1.68
CA ARG A 404 -12.47 31.41 -0.54
C ARG A 404 -12.24 30.29 0.46
N LEU A 405 -11.11 30.33 1.14
CA LEU A 405 -10.85 29.50 2.30
C LEU A 405 -10.45 30.39 3.48
N ALA A 406 -11.22 30.35 4.56
CA ALA A 406 -11.07 31.23 5.71
C ALA A 406 -11.02 32.72 5.32
N GLY A 407 -11.88 33.12 4.37
CA GLY A 407 -11.97 34.49 3.85
C GLY A 407 -10.88 34.89 2.84
N ILE A 408 -9.87 34.04 2.61
CA ILE A 408 -8.81 34.29 1.63
C ILE A 408 -9.25 33.76 0.27
N GLU A 409 -9.28 34.63 -0.75
CA GLU A 409 -9.64 34.27 -2.12
C GLU A 409 -8.70 33.22 -2.72
N ARG A 410 -9.30 32.28 -3.45
CA ARG A 410 -8.69 31.13 -4.10
C ARG A 410 -9.26 31.02 -5.52
N CYS A 411 -8.57 30.24 -6.36
CA CYS A 411 -9.00 29.87 -7.71
C CYS A 411 -9.15 31.06 -8.68
N ALA A 412 -9.09 30.79 -9.98
CA ALA A 412 -9.45 31.78 -10.99
C ALA A 412 -10.97 31.72 -11.26
N ARG A 413 -11.59 32.86 -11.58
CA ARG A 413 -13.03 33.00 -11.92
C ARG A 413 -13.55 32.11 -13.06
N ARG A 414 -12.68 31.41 -13.80
CA ARG A 414 -13.04 30.60 -14.98
C ARG A 414 -13.12 29.09 -14.69
N GLU A 415 -12.86 28.69 -13.45
CA GLU A 415 -12.88 27.29 -13.04
C GLU A 415 -14.31 26.77 -12.91
N THR A 416 -14.52 25.52 -13.29
CA THR A 416 -15.78 24.78 -13.13
C THR A 416 -16.09 24.54 -11.66
N LEU A 417 -17.35 24.29 -11.32
CA LEU A 417 -17.78 23.94 -9.95
C LEU A 417 -16.92 22.84 -9.32
N SER A 418 -16.60 21.80 -10.09
CA SER A 418 -15.79 20.67 -9.64
C SER A 418 -14.36 21.08 -9.30
N GLU A 419 -13.73 21.94 -10.11
CA GLU A 419 -12.38 22.45 -9.85
C GLU A 419 -12.35 23.31 -8.57
N ARG A 420 -13.31 24.23 -8.43
CA ARG A 420 -13.42 25.10 -7.24
C ARG A 420 -13.62 24.31 -5.96
N VAL A 421 -14.52 23.33 -5.97
CA VAL A 421 -14.77 22.45 -4.81
C VAL A 421 -13.58 21.54 -4.53
N THR A 422 -12.97 20.96 -5.56
CA THR A 422 -11.77 20.12 -5.39
C THR A 422 -10.64 20.89 -4.73
N ALA A 423 -10.41 22.15 -5.12
CA ALA A 423 -9.39 22.99 -4.51
C ALA A 423 -9.58 23.16 -2.99
N LEU A 424 -10.83 23.30 -2.53
CA LEU A 424 -11.15 23.37 -1.10
C LEU A 424 -11.03 22.02 -0.39
N LEU A 425 -11.48 20.92 -1.02
CA LEU A 425 -11.42 19.57 -0.46
C LEU A 425 -9.99 19.04 -0.31
N LEU A 426 -9.06 19.52 -1.15
CA LEU A 426 -7.64 19.14 -1.08
C LEU A 426 -6.86 19.92 -0.02
N ASP A 427 -7.37 21.05 0.49
CA ASP A 427 -6.68 21.85 1.48
C ASP A 427 -6.98 21.33 2.91
N PRO A 428 -5.99 20.81 3.66
CA PRO A 428 -6.19 20.31 5.03
C PRO A 428 -6.56 21.43 6.02
N ALA A 429 -6.55 22.69 5.59
CA ALA A 429 -7.08 23.79 6.37
C ALA A 429 -8.61 23.95 6.26
N CYS A 430 -9.29 23.24 5.35
CA CYS A 430 -10.74 23.34 5.18
C CYS A 430 -11.47 22.46 6.21
N ASP A 431 -12.16 23.07 7.17
CA ASP A 431 -12.90 22.34 8.22
C ASP A 431 -14.39 22.17 7.89
N ALA A 432 -14.92 22.96 6.95
CA ALA A 432 -16.30 22.90 6.49
C ALA A 432 -16.40 23.45 5.07
N LEU A 433 -17.33 22.91 4.28
CA LEU A 433 -17.52 23.27 2.89
C LEU A 433 -18.92 23.85 2.65
N ILE A 434 -18.99 25.04 2.05
CA ILE A 434 -20.24 25.69 1.65
C ILE A 434 -20.17 25.95 0.15
N ILE A 435 -21.10 25.35 -0.59
CA ILE A 435 -21.20 25.48 -2.04
C ILE A 435 -22.48 26.23 -2.34
N ASN A 436 -22.38 27.44 -2.87
CA ASN A 436 -23.50 28.13 -3.48
C ASN A 436 -23.42 27.95 -5.00
N ALA A 437 -24.29 27.14 -5.58
CA ALA A 437 -24.22 26.79 -6.99
C ALA A 437 -25.53 27.13 -7.71
N ALA A 438 -25.42 27.64 -8.93
CA ALA A 438 -26.55 27.76 -9.82
C ALA A 438 -27.06 26.36 -10.23
N ALA A 439 -28.37 26.19 -10.35
CA ALA A 439 -28.97 24.92 -10.80
C ALA A 439 -28.41 24.50 -12.17
N THR A 440 -28.23 25.45 -13.08
CA THR A 440 -27.65 25.23 -14.42
C THR A 440 -26.19 24.78 -14.37
N GLU A 441 -25.43 25.16 -13.35
CA GLU A 441 -24.05 24.69 -13.18
C GLU A 441 -24.04 23.21 -12.76
N ILE A 442 -24.95 22.82 -11.86
CA ILE A 442 -25.13 21.41 -11.46
C ILE A 442 -25.67 20.57 -12.63
N GLU A 443 -26.59 21.08 -13.44
CA GLU A 443 -27.07 20.40 -14.66
C GLU A 443 -25.94 20.08 -15.63
N ARG A 444 -25.03 21.04 -15.81
CA ARG A 444 -23.95 20.93 -16.79
C ARG A 444 -22.78 20.09 -16.28
N ALA A 445 -22.36 20.30 -15.04
CA ALA A 445 -21.12 19.74 -14.49
C ALA A 445 -21.36 18.57 -13.51
N GLY A 446 -22.60 18.36 -13.08
CA GLY A 446 -22.93 17.45 -11.99
C GLY A 446 -22.65 18.05 -10.61
N LEU A 447 -23.07 17.33 -9.57
CA LEU A 447 -22.72 17.69 -8.20
C LEU A 447 -21.25 17.30 -7.93
N PRO A 448 -20.42 18.21 -7.39
CA PRO A 448 -18.99 17.96 -7.15
C PRO A 448 -18.73 17.09 -5.91
N LEU A 449 -19.78 16.63 -5.25
CA LEU A 449 -19.74 15.79 -4.06
C LEU A 449 -20.50 14.49 -4.32
N ASP A 450 -19.97 13.38 -3.81
CA ASP A 450 -20.69 12.10 -3.76
C ASP A 450 -21.78 12.10 -2.68
N ARG A 451 -21.62 12.95 -1.65
CA ARG A 451 -22.57 13.15 -0.56
C ARG A 451 -22.42 14.55 0.02
N CYS A 452 -23.53 15.16 0.46
CA CYS A 452 -23.52 16.35 1.31
C CYS A 452 -24.39 16.17 2.57
N ASP A 453 -24.10 16.93 3.63
CA ASP A 453 -24.88 16.81 4.87
C ASP A 453 -26.21 17.54 4.74
N VAL A 454 -26.20 18.79 4.25
CA VAL A 454 -27.40 19.60 4.08
C VAL A 454 -27.43 20.22 2.69
N ALA A 455 -28.56 20.08 2.00
CA ALA A 455 -28.88 20.84 0.80
C ALA A 455 -30.00 21.84 1.10
N VAL A 456 -29.76 23.13 0.85
CA VAL A 456 -30.78 24.19 0.92
C VAL A 456 -31.18 24.53 -0.51
N VAL A 457 -32.41 24.14 -0.88
CA VAL A 457 -32.92 24.26 -2.25
C VAL A 457 -34.09 25.24 -2.24
N LEU A 458 -33.81 26.50 -2.60
CA LEU A 458 -34.84 27.54 -2.68
C LEU A 458 -35.40 27.58 -4.10
N GLY A 459 -36.74 27.60 -4.22
CA GLY A 459 -37.41 27.53 -5.53
C GLY A 459 -37.37 26.13 -6.15
N ALA A 460 -37.55 25.08 -5.35
CA ALA A 460 -37.51 23.68 -5.79
C ALA A 460 -38.40 23.39 -7.03
N ASP A 461 -39.52 24.10 -7.16
CA ASP A 461 -40.48 23.93 -8.26
C ASP A 461 -39.91 24.33 -9.63
N THR A 462 -38.82 25.10 -9.69
CA THR A 462 -38.19 25.55 -10.93
C THR A 462 -36.93 24.75 -11.30
N LEU A 463 -36.49 23.81 -10.45
CA LEU A 463 -35.37 22.93 -10.76
C LEU A 463 -35.77 21.85 -11.76
N ALA A 464 -34.88 21.55 -12.70
CA ALA A 464 -35.05 20.36 -13.53
C ALA A 464 -35.09 19.11 -12.64
N THR A 465 -35.99 18.18 -12.96
CA THR A 465 -36.20 16.93 -12.20
C THR A 465 -34.91 16.16 -11.97
N ALA A 466 -34.01 16.14 -12.96
CA ALA A 466 -32.72 15.48 -12.86
C ALA A 466 -31.84 16.07 -11.73
N VAL A 467 -31.80 17.39 -11.59
CA VAL A 467 -31.00 18.07 -10.55
C VAL A 467 -31.59 17.82 -9.17
N ALA A 468 -32.91 17.95 -9.05
CA ALA A 468 -33.61 17.69 -7.80
C ALA A 468 -33.34 16.25 -7.31
N SER A 469 -33.38 15.27 -8.23
CA SER A 469 -33.03 13.88 -7.91
C SER A 469 -31.60 13.72 -7.44
N VAL A 470 -30.62 14.30 -8.16
CA VAL A 470 -29.20 14.20 -7.79
C VAL A 470 -28.93 14.81 -6.41
N ILE A 471 -29.54 15.96 -6.11
CA ILE A 471 -29.41 16.59 -4.80
C ILE A 471 -30.06 15.74 -3.71
N ALA A 472 -31.26 15.21 -3.95
CA ALA A 472 -31.97 14.36 -3.00
C ALA A 472 -31.21 13.06 -2.68
N ASP A 473 -30.55 12.47 -3.68
CA ASP A 473 -29.75 11.25 -3.51
C ASP A 473 -28.44 11.51 -2.76
N ALA A 474 -27.84 12.69 -2.95
CA ALA A 474 -26.56 13.04 -2.32
C ALA A 474 -26.71 13.64 -0.90
N ALA A 475 -27.81 14.35 -0.64
CA ALA A 475 -27.99 15.10 0.61
C ALA A 475 -28.56 14.22 1.74
N THR A 476 -27.98 14.33 2.93
CA THR A 476 -28.56 13.68 4.12
C THR A 476 -29.84 14.40 4.58
N THR A 477 -29.92 15.71 4.37
CA THR A 477 -31.11 16.52 4.66
C THR A 477 -31.30 17.57 3.57
N VAL A 478 -32.52 17.66 3.03
CA VAL A 478 -32.92 18.70 2.08
C VAL A 478 -33.87 19.68 2.77
N LEU A 479 -33.58 20.97 2.67
CA LEU A 479 -34.38 22.07 3.21
C LEU A 479 -34.89 22.94 2.06
N SER A 480 -36.20 23.15 2.00
CA SER A 480 -36.85 24.08 1.07
C SER A 480 -37.23 25.42 1.71
N GLU A 481 -37.09 25.53 3.05
CA GLU A 481 -37.49 26.70 3.83
C GLU A 481 -36.37 27.22 4.72
N LEU A 482 -36.24 28.55 4.81
CA LEU A 482 -35.18 29.23 5.56
C LEU A 482 -35.30 29.12 7.09
N SER A 483 -36.51 28.86 7.59
CA SER A 483 -36.85 28.82 9.02
C SER A 483 -36.09 27.73 9.78
N ARG A 484 -35.72 26.64 9.10
CA ARG A 484 -35.09 25.45 9.69
C ARG A 484 -33.57 25.39 9.50
N VAL A 485 -32.99 26.33 8.76
CA VAL A 485 -31.57 26.30 8.38
C VAL A 485 -30.68 26.39 9.62
N ASP A 486 -30.88 27.37 10.48
CA ASP A 486 -29.97 27.61 11.62
C ASP A 486 -30.00 26.46 12.62
N GLU A 487 -31.19 25.93 12.94
CA GLU A 487 -31.34 24.81 13.87
C GLU A 487 -30.71 23.52 13.30
N THR A 488 -30.84 23.28 12.00
CA THR A 488 -30.27 22.10 11.33
C THR A 488 -28.75 22.19 11.26
N LEU A 489 -28.21 23.34 10.87
CA LEU A 489 -26.76 23.54 10.77
C LEU A 489 -26.09 23.57 12.15
N THR A 490 -26.73 24.14 13.16
CA THR A 490 -26.23 24.10 14.55
C THR A 490 -26.09 22.65 15.03
N ARG A 491 -27.10 21.81 14.73
CA ARG A 491 -27.04 20.36 15.05
C ARG A 491 -25.94 19.64 14.28
N LEU A 492 -25.77 19.94 12.99
CA LEU A 492 -24.70 19.37 12.17
C LEU A 492 -23.31 19.70 12.74
N ILE A 493 -23.07 20.97 13.09
CA ILE A 493 -21.82 21.42 13.71
C ILE A 493 -21.55 20.67 15.02
N ALA A 494 -22.58 20.53 15.87
CA ALA A 494 -22.46 19.80 17.13
C ALA A 494 -22.12 18.32 16.92
N GLN A 495 -22.75 17.66 15.94
CA GLN A 495 -22.50 16.25 15.62
C GLN A 495 -21.08 16.02 15.08
N ARG A 496 -20.61 16.88 14.17
CA ARG A 496 -19.31 16.71 13.48
C ARG A 496 -18.10 17.09 14.32
N ARG A 497 -18.29 17.82 15.43
CA ARG A 497 -17.17 18.18 16.34
C ARG A 497 -16.74 17.07 17.27
N GLY A 498 -17.54 16.01 17.44
CA GLY A 498 -17.30 14.96 18.44
C GLY A 498 -17.29 15.50 19.88
N PRO A 499 -17.27 14.62 20.90
CA PRO A 499 -16.90 15.04 22.24
C PRO A 499 -15.43 15.50 22.22
N ARG A 500 -15.17 16.76 22.57
CA ARG A 500 -13.82 17.31 22.71
C ARG A 500 -13.06 16.70 23.87
#